data_AF-A0A821M4H1-F1
#
_entry.id   AF-A0A821M4H1-F1
#
_cell.length_a   1.000
_cell.length_b   1.000
_cell.length_c   1.000
_cell.angle_alpha   90.00
_cell.angle_beta   90.00
_cell.angle_gamma   90.00
#
_symmetry.space_group_name_H-M   'P 1'
#
loop_
_entity.id
_entity.type
_entity.pdbx_description
1 polymer ?
#
loop_
_entity_poly.entity_id
_entity_poly.type
_entity_poly.pdbx_seq_one_letter_code
_entity_poly.pdbx_strand_id
1 'polypeptide(L)' 'MANSSPVATVFVDFKSAFDQLWFEGCIGKLLRLGVPQAYVKWIQTWLCGRKASIEMQGKRSRWIEIKRGGPQGS' A
#
# COMPACT_ATOMS: atom_id res chain seq x y z
N MET A 1 -27.05 -40.39 -0.53
CA MET A 1 -27.50 -39.33 0.38
C MET A 1 -26.53 -38.18 0.23
N ALA A 2 -26.96 -37.02 -0.29
CA ALA A 2 -26.09 -35.87 -0.45
C ALA A 2 -26.01 -35.10 0.87
N ASN A 3 -24.83 -35.00 1.47
CA ASN A 3 -24.59 -34.13 2.62
C ASN A 3 -24.66 -32.67 2.16
N SER A 4 -25.75 -31.98 2.49
CA SER A 4 -25.90 -30.54 2.29
C SER A 4 -25.52 -29.83 3.59
N SER A 5 -24.22 -29.80 3.92
CA SER A 5 -23.73 -29.01 5.05
C SER A 5 -23.85 -27.52 4.72
N PRO A 6 -24.40 -26.69 5.62
CA PRO A 6 -24.51 -25.25 5.39
C PRO A 6 -23.13 -24.61 5.28
N VAL A 7 -22.93 -23.80 4.24
CA VAL A 7 -21.70 -23.04 3.99
C VAL A 7 -21.97 -21.58 4.27
N ALA A 8 -21.13 -20.94 5.08
CA ALA A 8 -21.14 -19.50 5.33
C ALA A 8 -19.88 -18.88 4.73
N THR A 9 -20.01 -17.68 4.14
CA THR A 9 -18.89 -16.91 3.58
C THR A 9 -18.91 -15.49 4.15
N VAL A 10 -17.73 -14.95 4.43
CA VAL A 10 -17.54 -13.56 4.84
C VAL A 10 -16.72 -12.85 3.77
N PHE A 11 -17.23 -11.73 3.27
CA PHE A 11 -16.51 -10.85 2.35
C PHE A 11 -16.05 -9.61 3.11
N VAL A 12 -14.80 -9.21 2.88
CA VAL A 12 -14.20 -8.03 3.49
C VAL A 12 -13.61 -7.15 2.40
N ASP A 13 -13.96 -5.87 2.42
CA ASP A 13 -13.38 -4.85 1.55
C ASP A 13 -12.67 -3.79 2.38
N PHE A 14 -11.46 -3.42 1.96
CA PHE A 14 -10.63 -2.46 2.65
C PHE A 14 -10.69 -1.10 1.94
N LYS A 15 -11.32 -0.13 2.58
CA LYS A 15 -11.39 1.24 2.07
C LYS A 15 -9.99 1.80 1.81
N SER A 16 -9.76 2.29 0.58
CA SER A 16 -8.51 2.99 0.22
C SER A 16 -7.25 2.19 0.58
N ALA A 17 -7.24 0.88 0.32
CA ALA A 17 -6.15 -0.01 0.72
C ALA A 17 -4.76 0.49 0.28
N PHE A 18 -4.66 1.05 -0.93
CA PHE A 18 -3.42 1.62 -1.42
C PHE A 18 -3.09 2.95 -0.75
N ASP A 19 -4.03 3.86 -0.51
CA ASP A 19 -3.75 5.16 0.15
C ASP A 19 -3.34 5.00 1.62
N GLN A 20 -3.72 3.87 2.24
CA GLN A 20 -3.48 3.58 3.64
C GLN A 20 -2.31 2.63 3.89
N LEU A 21 -1.55 2.26 2.85
CA LEU A 21 -0.40 1.37 2.98
C LEU A 21 0.61 1.89 4.02
N TRP A 22 0.84 1.08 5.06
CA TRP A 22 1.81 1.35 6.10
C TRP A 22 3.20 0.87 5.68
N PHE A 23 4.15 1.79 5.52
CA PHE A 23 5.47 1.49 4.95
C PHE A 23 6.28 0.55 5.83
N GLU A 24 6.46 0.88 7.10
CA GLU A 24 7.27 0.09 8.03
C GLU A 24 6.68 -1.31 8.22
N GLY A 25 5.34 -1.40 8.29
CA GLY A 25 4.63 -2.67 8.34
C GLY A 25 4.83 -3.53 7.10
N CYS A 26 4.74 -2.92 5.91
CA CYS A 26 4.97 -3.58 4.63
C CYS A 26 6.41 -4.11 4.51
N ILE A 27 7.40 -3.25 4.77
CA ILE A 27 8.82 -3.63 4.75
C ILE A 27 9.12 -4.72 5.78
N GLY A 28 8.63 -4.58 7.01
CA GLY A 28 8.79 -5.59 8.04
C GLY A 28 8.15 -6.94 7.67
N LYS A 29 7.00 -6.92 6.96
CA LYS A 29 6.36 -8.14 6.45
C LYS A 29 7.18 -8.80 5.35
N LEU A 30 7.72 -8.03 4.40
CA LEU A 30 8.59 -8.56 3.33
C LEU A 30 9.84 -9.24 3.90
N LEU A 31 10.48 -8.63 4.89
CA LEU A 31 11.63 -9.22 5.59
C LEU A 31 11.26 -10.53 6.29
N ARG A 32 10.13 -10.58 7.00
CA ARG A 32 9.66 -11.81 7.67
C ARG A 32 9.29 -12.93 6.70
N LEU A 33 8.88 -12.59 5.48
CA LEU A 33 8.60 -13.56 4.41
C LEU A 33 9.87 -14.09 3.73
N GLY A 34 11.07 -13.61 4.11
CA GLY A 34 12.33 -14.04 3.53
C GLY A 34 12.64 -13.43 2.17
N VAL A 35 12.00 -12.31 1.80
CA VAL A 35 12.30 -11.61 0.55
C VAL A 35 13.76 -11.10 0.61
N PRO A 36 14.59 -11.35 -0.43
CA PRO A 36 15.98 -10.93 -0.41
C PRO A 36 16.14 -9.41 -0.21
N GLN A 37 17.13 -9.02 0.58
CA GLN A 37 17.36 -7.63 1.01
C GLN A 37 17.43 -6.64 -0.16
N ALA A 38 17.98 -7.06 -1.31
CA ALA A 38 18.08 -6.23 -2.50
C ALA A 38 16.70 -5.79 -3.03
N TYR A 39 15.73 -6.72 -3.07
CA TYR A 39 14.36 -6.42 -3.48
C TYR A 39 13.61 -5.59 -2.44
N VAL A 40 13.82 -5.89 -1.15
CA VAL A 40 13.22 -5.08 -0.07
C VAL A 40 13.70 -3.63 -0.15
N LYS A 41 14.99 -3.42 -0.40
CA LYS A 41 15.57 -2.07 -0.56
C LYS A 41 14.98 -1.37 -1.79
N TRP A 42 14.84 -2.07 -2.90
CA TRP A 42 14.19 -1.51 -4.10
C TRP A 42 12.76 -1.06 -3.83
N ILE A 43 11.94 -1.90 -3.18
CA ILE A 43 10.56 -1.56 -2.80
C ILE A 43 10.54 -0.39 -1.79
N GLN A 44 11.43 -0.39 -0.80
CA GLN A 44 11.53 0.69 0.19
C GLN A 44 11.86 2.03 -0.46
N THR A 45 12.80 2.05 -1.41
CA THR A 45 13.13 3.26 -2.17
C THR A 45 11.96 3.75 -3.02
N TRP A 46 11.13 2.84 -3.52
CA TRP A 46 9.92 3.20 -4.26
C TRP A 46 8.80 3.75 -3.35
N LEU A 47 8.62 3.21 -2.14
CA LEU A 47 7.57 3.62 -1.20
C LEU A 47 7.89 4.93 -0.47
N CYS A 48 9.10 5.06 0.07
CA CYS A 48 9.47 6.08 1.04
C CYS A 48 10.06 7.34 0.38
N GLY A 49 10.04 8.46 1.12
CA GLY A 49 10.67 9.73 0.69
C GLY A 49 9.91 10.47 -0.42
N ARG A 50 8.69 10.03 -0.75
CA ARG A 50 7.87 10.65 -1.78
C ARG A 50 7.32 12.00 -1.30
N LYS A 51 7.28 12.95 -2.23
CA LYS A 51 6.63 14.26 -2.03
C LYS A 51 5.59 14.45 -3.13
N ALA A 52 4.49 15.10 -2.80
CA ALA A 52 3.45 15.48 -3.74
C ALA A 52 3.10 16.96 -3.60
N SER A 53 2.60 17.55 -4.68
CA SER A 53 1.98 18.88 -4.68
C SER A 53 0.74 18.83 -5.55
N ILE A 54 -0.26 19.63 -5.23
CA ILE A 54 -1.49 19.75 -6.01
C ILE A 54 -1.38 20.99 -6.89
N GLU A 55 -1.66 20.84 -8.18
CA GLU A 55 -1.77 21.96 -9.10
C GLU A 55 -3.20 22.07 -9.59
N MET A 56 -3.79 23.26 -9.45
CA MET A 56 -5.17 23.53 -9.84
C MET A 56 -5.28 24.95 -10.38
N GLN A 57 -5.86 25.10 -11.57
CA GLN A 57 -6.04 26.41 -12.24
C GLN A 57 -4.73 27.23 -12.32
N GLY A 58 -3.62 26.57 -12.65
CA GLY A 58 -2.30 27.20 -12.77
C GLY A 58 -1.65 27.61 -11.43
N LYS A 59 -2.26 27.29 -10.28
CA LYS A 59 -1.68 27.50 -8.96
C LYS A 59 -1.21 26.17 -8.39
N ARG A 60 0.04 26.11 -7.93
CA ARG A 60 0.64 24.94 -7.31
C ARG A 60 0.73 25.11 -5.79
N SER A 61 0.35 24.07 -5.05
CA SER A 61 0.55 24.02 -3.60
C SER A 61 2.03 23.86 -3.26
N ARG A 62 2.36 24.08 -1.97
CA ARG A 62 3.64 23.59 -1.44
C ARG A 62 3.77 22.08 -1.63
N TRP A 63 5.01 21.62 -1.67
CA TRP A 63 5.34 20.19 -1.56
C TRP A 63 4.94 19.66 -0.18
N ILE A 64 4.36 18.46 -0.16
CA ILE A 64 3.92 17.75 1.02
C ILE A 64 4.61 16.39 1.00
N GLU A 65 5.17 16.00 2.14
CA GLU A 65 5.74 14.66 2.32
C GLU A 65 4.62 13.61 2.45
N ILE A 66 4.77 12.50 1.73
CA ILE A 66 3.84 11.37 1.77
C ILE A 66 4.36 10.34 2.77
N LYS A 67 3.63 10.18 3.87
CA LYS A 67 4.00 9.28 4.99
C LYS A 67 3.31 7.92 4.96
N ARG A 68 2.32 7.74 4.09
CA ARG A 68 1.59 6.49 3.89
C ARG A 68 1.03 6.42 2.48
N GLY A 69 0.63 5.23 2.10
CA GLY A 69 -0.04 4.95 0.85
C GLY A 69 0.90 4.68 -0.32
N GLY A 70 0.43 4.03 -1.37
CA GLY A 70 1.16 3.77 -2.62
C GLY A 70 0.62 4.62 -3.77
N PRO A 71 1.42 4.91 -4.81
CA PRO A 71 0.91 5.45 -6.07
C PRO A 71 -0.11 4.49 -6.70
N GLN A 72 -1.33 4.96 -6.94
CA GLN A 72 -2.34 4.19 -7.67
C GLN A 72 -2.08 4.29 -9.19
N GLY A 73 -2.06 3.15 -9.89
CA GLY A 73 -1.83 3.10 -11.34
C GLY A 73 -0.35 3.16 -11.74
N SER A 74 0.52 2.53 -10.95
CA SER A 74 1.96 2.36 -11.23
C SER A 74 2.27 1.03 -11.91
#